data_AF-A0A377V5L4-F1
#
_entry.id   AF-A0A377V5L4-F1
#
_cell.length_a   1.000
_cell.length_b   1.000
_cell.length_c   1.000
_cell.angle_alpha   90.00
_cell.angle_beta   90.00
_cell.angle_gamma   90.00
#
_symmetry.space_group_name_H-M   'P 1'
#
loop_
_entity.id
_entity.type
_entity.pdbx_description
1 polymer ?
#
loop_
_entity_poly.entity_id
_entity_poly.type
_entity_poly.pdbx_seq_one_letter_code
_entity_poly.pdbx_strand_id
1 'polypeptide(L)'
;MTQANDIVIVSGVRTAIGTFNGSLKHTHQHDLGAAVIREAIARAGIAPQDIDETIVGNVGQIAESGFYRPHLSAARGDPAGEHRLFR
;
A
#
# COMPACT_ATOMS: atom_id res chain seq x y z
N MET A 1 -27.03 5.04 -8.87
CA MET A 1 -25.90 4.23 -8.38
C MET A 1 -26.42 3.44 -7.19
N THR A 2 -27.15 2.35 -7.47
CA THR A 2 -27.87 1.57 -6.46
C THR A 2 -28.00 0.14 -6.96
N GLN A 3 -26.88 -0.47 -7.36
CA GLN A 3 -26.81 -1.91 -7.65
C GLN A 3 -25.77 -2.55 -6.73
N ALA A 4 -26.00 -3.81 -6.35
CA ALA A 4 -25.19 -4.52 -5.35
C ALA A 4 -23.72 -4.74 -5.75
N ASN A 5 -23.36 -4.46 -7.01
CA ASN A 5 -22.01 -4.64 -7.57
C ASN A 5 -21.32 -3.31 -7.89
N ASP A 6 -21.74 -2.20 -7.27
CA ASP A 6 -21.10 -0.90 -7.49
C ASP A 6 -19.69 -0.89 -6.86
N ILE A 7 -18.68 -0.54 -7.65
CA ILE A 7 -17.29 -0.35 -7.18
C ILE A 7 -17.19 1.04 -6.56
N VAL A 8 -16.78 1.10 -5.29
CA VAL A 8 -16.70 2.35 -4.53
C VAL A 8 -15.30 2.60 -3.98
N ILE A 9 -14.92 3.87 -3.89
CA ILE A 9 -13.68 4.31 -3.25
C ILE A 9 -14.03 4.74 -1.82
N VAL A 10 -13.55 3.99 -0.83
CA VAL A 10 -13.83 4.21 0.60
C VAL A 10 -12.88 5.21 1.25
N SER A 11 -11.61 5.25 0.82
CA SER A 11 -10.64 6.20 1.35
C SER A 11 -9.54 6.53 0.31
N GLY A 12 -8.91 7.68 0.49
CA GLY A 12 -7.79 8.12 -0.34
C GLY A 12 -6.83 8.98 0.48
N VAL A 13 -5.56 8.62 0.47
CA VAL A 13 -4.50 9.30 1.24
C VAL A 13 -3.21 9.34 0.43
N ARG A 14 -2.32 10.27 0.78
CA ARG A 14 -1.04 10.47 0.09
C ARG A 14 0.03 10.94 1.08
N THR A 15 1.30 10.67 0.78
CA THR A 15 2.41 11.32 1.47
C THR A 15 2.62 12.76 0.98
N ALA A 16 3.42 13.51 1.74
CA ALA A 16 4.02 14.76 1.25
C ALA A 16 4.93 14.48 0.04
N ILE A 17 4.98 15.41 -0.91
CA ILE A 17 5.91 15.34 -2.04
C ILE A 17 7.23 15.96 -1.60
N GLY A 18 8.31 15.17 -1.64
CA GLY A 18 9.67 15.66 -1.46
C GLY A 18 10.28 16.14 -2.77
N THR A 19 11.17 17.13 -2.70
CA THR A 19 12.08 17.49 -3.80
C THR A 19 13.22 16.46 -3.87
N PHE A 20 13.84 16.31 -5.05
CA PHE A 20 15.04 15.48 -5.21
C PHE A 20 16.12 15.91 -4.19
N ASN A 21 16.66 14.93 -3.46
CA ASN A 21 17.62 15.14 -2.37
C ASN A 21 17.12 16.04 -1.21
N GLY A 22 15.80 16.16 -1.04
CA GLY A 22 15.16 16.94 0.02
C GLY A 22 14.94 16.17 1.32
N SER A 23 13.86 16.50 2.04
CA SER A 23 13.56 15.97 3.38
C SER A 23 13.32 14.45 3.43
N LEU A 24 12.86 13.84 2.34
CA LEU A 24 12.53 12.41 2.26
C LEU A 24 13.68 11.55 1.73
N LYS A 25 14.89 12.10 1.54
CA LYS A 25 16.03 11.37 0.94
C LYS A 25 16.50 10.16 1.74
N HIS A 26 16.25 10.15 3.05
CA HIS A 26 16.64 9.06 3.96
C HIS A 26 15.49 8.09 4.24
N THR A 27 14.30 8.34 3.69
CA THR A 27 13.16 7.46 3.89
C THR A 27 13.13 6.46 2.73
N HIS A 28 13.10 5.16 3.06
CA HIS A 28 13.00 4.15 2.02
C HIS A 28 11.64 4.21 1.34
N GLN A 29 11.62 3.79 0.07
CA GLN A 29 10.41 3.79 -0.73
C GLN A 29 9.30 2.99 -0.02
N HIS A 30 9.62 1.82 0.55
CA HIS A 30 8.63 0.93 1.17
C HIS A 30 8.01 1.52 2.44
N ASP A 31 8.76 2.30 3.21
CA ASP A 31 8.25 2.99 4.39
C ASP A 31 7.20 4.05 4.02
N LEU A 32 7.42 4.78 2.93
CA LEU A 32 6.48 5.78 2.44
C LEU A 32 5.15 5.15 2.02
N GLY A 33 5.18 4.06 1.25
CA GLY A 33 3.96 3.36 0.86
C GLY A 33 3.29 2.66 2.04
N ALA A 34 4.07 2.13 2.98
CA ALA A 34 3.55 1.47 4.16
C ALA A 34 2.80 2.47 5.07
N ALA A 35 3.33 3.69 5.21
CA ALA A 35 2.66 4.77 5.92
C ALA A 35 1.32 5.14 5.26
N VAL A 36 1.28 5.28 3.93
CA VAL A 36 0.07 5.58 3.17
C VAL A 36 -0.99 4.50 3.34
N ILE A 37 -0.58 3.24 3.20
CA ILE A 37 -1.51 2.10 3.31
C ILE A 37 -2.12 2.03 4.70
N ARG A 38 -1.31 2.15 5.76
CA ARG A 38 -1.81 2.12 7.14
C ARG A 38 -2.81 3.24 7.41
N GLU A 39 -2.51 4.45 6.96
CA GLU A 39 -3.41 5.60 7.10
C GLU A 39 -4.70 5.46 6.27
N ALA A 40 -4.62 4.87 5.07
CA ALA A 40 -5.79 4.61 4.23
C ALA A 40 -6.76 3.62 4.89
N ILE A 41 -6.21 2.55 5.48
CA ILE A 41 -6.96 1.52 6.21
C ILE A 41 -7.61 2.14 7.45
N ALA A 42 -6.83 2.88 8.25
CA ALA A 42 -7.32 3.55 9.45
C ALA A 42 -8.47 4.52 9.14
N ARG A 43 -8.36 5.29 8.06
CA ARG A 43 -9.40 6.23 7.62
C ARG A 43 -10.64 5.55 7.06
N ALA A 44 -10.46 4.41 6.38
CA ALA A 44 -11.58 3.60 5.90
C ALA A 44 -12.30 2.86 7.03
N GLY A 45 -11.68 2.72 8.21
CA GLY A 45 -12.26 2.00 9.35
C GLY A 45 -12.40 0.50 9.12
N ILE A 46 -11.64 -0.06 8.15
CA ILE A 46 -11.64 -1.48 7.81
C ILE A 46 -10.56 -2.21 8.58
N ALA A 47 -10.78 -3.47 8.89
CA ALA A 47 -9.74 -4.28 9.50
C ALA A 47 -8.75 -4.75 8.41
N PRO A 48 -7.44 -4.82 8.70
CA PRO A 48 -6.48 -5.20 7.66
C PRO A 48 -6.71 -6.61 7.07
N GLN A 49 -7.33 -7.51 7.84
CA GLN A 49 -7.72 -8.84 7.38
C GLN A 49 -8.86 -8.86 6.36
N ASP A 50 -9.60 -7.76 6.19
CA ASP A 50 -10.70 -7.66 5.22
C ASP A 50 -10.18 -7.30 3.80
N ILE A 51 -8.87 -7.23 3.62
CA ILE A 51 -8.22 -6.84 2.37
C ILE A 51 -7.64 -8.07 1.69
N ASP A 52 -8.24 -8.45 0.56
CA ASP A 52 -7.77 -9.59 -0.22
C ASP A 52 -6.52 -9.30 -1.06
N GLU A 53 -6.41 -8.09 -1.62
CA GLU A 53 -5.33 -7.75 -2.55
C GLU A 53 -4.80 -6.32 -2.34
N THR A 54 -3.51 -6.15 -2.65
CA THR A 54 -2.94 -4.83 -2.85
C THR A 54 -2.02 -4.73 -4.05
N ILE A 55 -2.31 -3.72 -4.85
CA ILE A 55 -1.57 -3.36 -6.04
C ILE A 55 -0.80 -2.08 -5.73
N VAL A 56 0.52 -2.10 -5.96
CA VAL A 56 1.36 -0.91 -5.78
C VAL A 56 2.22 -0.69 -7.03
N GLY A 57 2.11 0.50 -7.60
CA GLY A 57 2.98 0.95 -8.68
C GLY A 57 4.25 1.58 -8.13
N ASN A 58 5.41 1.13 -8.62
CA ASN A 58 6.71 1.73 -8.34
C ASN A 58 7.57 1.75 -9.62
N VAL A 59 8.32 2.83 -9.84
CA VAL A 59 9.24 2.97 -10.98
C VAL A 59 10.63 3.27 -10.42
N GLY A 60 11.66 2.53 -10.88
CA GLY A 60 13.03 2.69 -10.38
C GLY A 60 13.31 1.91 -9.09
N GLN A 61 12.93 0.63 -9.09
CA GLN A 61 13.11 -0.25 -7.94
C GLN A 61 14.59 -0.60 -7.76
N ILE A 62 15.12 -0.39 -6.55
CA ILE A 62 16.47 -0.81 -6.18
C ILE A 62 16.44 -2.24 -5.64
N ALA A 63 17.52 -3.01 -5.84
CA ALA A 63 17.55 -4.46 -5.58
C ALA A 63 17.19 -4.83 -4.12
N GLU A 64 17.58 -4.01 -3.14
CA GLU A 64 17.22 -4.18 -1.72
C GLU A 64 15.71 -4.08 -1.47
N SER A 65 14.98 -3.40 -2.35
CA SER A 65 13.51 -3.33 -2.38
C SER A 65 12.90 -4.24 -3.46
N GLY A 66 13.62 -5.29 -3.86
CA GLY A 66 13.16 -6.29 -4.81
C GLY A 66 11.84 -6.90 -4.36
N PHE A 67 10.80 -6.73 -5.17
CA PHE A 67 9.38 -6.82 -4.81
C PHE A 67 8.99 -5.88 -3.64
N TYR A 68 8.46 -4.71 -4.01
CA TYR A 68 7.87 -3.74 -3.08
C TYR A 68 6.76 -4.41 -2.25
N ARG A 69 5.83 -5.10 -2.92
CA ARG A 69 4.61 -5.70 -2.34
C ARG A 69 4.82 -6.51 -1.03
N PRO A 70 5.72 -7.51 -0.93
CA PRO A 70 5.99 -8.23 0.32
C PRO A 70 6.23 -7.32 1.55
N HIS A 71 6.97 -6.24 1.39
CA HIS A 71 7.30 -5.32 2.48
C HIS A 71 6.08 -4.51 2.96
N LEU A 72 5.12 -4.23 2.06
CA LEU A 72 3.88 -3.51 2.45
C LEU A 72 2.75 -4.43 2.89
N SER A 73 2.73 -5.69 2.43
CA SER A 73 1.81 -6.70 2.98
C SER A 73 2.13 -6.92 4.47
N ALA A 74 3.41 -7.01 4.83
CA ALA A 74 3.82 -6.99 6.24
C ALA A 74 3.38 -5.72 6.99
N ALA A 75 3.42 -4.56 6.32
CA ALA A 75 2.94 -3.30 6.91
C ALA A 75 1.42 -3.24 7.14
N ARG A 76 0.64 -4.07 6.43
CA ARG A 76 -0.80 -4.30 6.64
C ARG A 76 -1.06 -5.27 7.78
N GLY A 77 -0.08 -6.07 8.21
CA GLY A 77 -0.26 -7.12 9.20
C GLY A 77 -0.62 -8.49 8.60
N ASP A 78 -0.40 -8.66 7.29
CA ASP A 78 -0.60 -9.92 6.59
C ASP A 78 0.61 -10.85 6.81
N PRO A 79 0.41 -12.06 7.38
CA PRO A 79 1.49 -13.01 7.59
C PRO A 79 1.87 -13.66 6.26
N ALA A 80 2.87 -13.07 5.60
CA ALA A 80 3.68 -13.70 4.56
C ALA A 80 2.92 -14.33 3.37
N GLY A 81 2.77 -13.54 2.31
CA GLY A 81 3.02 -14.04 0.96
C GLY A 81 2.07 -15.12 0.44
N GLU A 82 0.80 -15.14 0.83
CA GLU A 82 -0.19 -15.89 0.07
C GLU A 82 -0.37 -15.23 -1.30
N HIS A 83 0.40 -15.71 -2.27
CA HIS A 83 0.05 -15.63 -3.69
C HIS A 83 -1.26 -16.39 -3.91
N ARG A 84 -2.40 -15.81 -3.53
CA ARG A 84 -3.69 -16.17 -4.13
C ARG A 84 -3.74 -15.57 -5.52
N LEU A 85 -2.89 -16.14 -6.39
CA LEU A 85 -2.99 -15.98 -7.83
C LEU A 85 -4.39 -16.44 -8.23
N PHE A 86 -5.21 -15.49 -8.69
CA PHE A 86 -6.48 -15.63 -9.40
C PHE A 86 -7.28 -16.91 -9.06
N ARG A 87 -8.29 -16.77 -8.19
CA ARG A 87 -9.49 -17.59 -8.33
C ARG A 87 -10.50 -16.87 -9.21
#